data_AF-A0A7S2S4L7-F1
#
_entry.id   AF-A0A7S2S4L7-F1
#
_cell.length_a   1.000
_cell.length_b   1.000
_cell.length_c   1.000
_cell.angle_alpha   90.00
_cell.angle_beta   90.00
_cell.angle_gamma   90.00
#
_symmetry.space_group_name_H-M   'P 1'
#
loop_
_entity.id
_entity.type
_entity.pdbx_description
1 polymer ?
#
loop_
_entity_poly.entity_id
_entity_poly.type
_entity_poly.pdbx_seq_one_letter_code
_entity_poly.pdbx_strand_id
1 'polypeptide(L)'
;MIQSPTCLVITMTSSIGNSFLSFLGVKLFSLNPSLMEEPPAGLEVTGNDICFFGPNGERDVDSVTFCRELPDGKRALLGSWYLSPERHVAEGLFFFILFIGCVMATYSKLAKRPGLATPPSLVIRLLTGFCFFTTLAYKIVGYSGKILFFVMPCNVSWSLAFLVCFYPNLSAHASHVLCQLIFASIGLCVLAIAAPDTSDLILPGEISFFFFSHYSLLMIPIFHTTSGHLSTLPDSTQNEGWVSCFFKWTLYTTGMTGLFYFCFVTILSIFSGHNLNYMLSPPPTPGNFIDGPNFRVMSAACIFILFAVTRILGMMIGIMVKFLTQLKVASKKTSKIA
;
A
#
# COMPACT_ATOMS: atom_id res chain seq x y z
N MET A 1 -23.37 23.19 -17.14
CA MET A 1 -23.46 21.75 -17.53
C MET A 1 -22.12 21.35 -18.10
N ILE A 2 -21.24 20.84 -17.24
CA ILE A 2 -19.92 20.31 -17.65
C ILE A 2 -20.14 18.82 -17.89
N GLN A 3 -19.98 18.37 -19.13
CA GLN A 3 -20.03 16.94 -19.47
C GLN A 3 -18.96 16.20 -18.65
N SER A 4 -19.42 15.26 -17.82
CA SER A 4 -18.56 14.38 -17.03
C SER A 4 -17.71 13.50 -17.96
N PRO A 5 -16.40 13.32 -17.69
CA PRO A 5 -15.54 12.41 -18.43
C PRO A 5 -15.77 10.97 -17.95
N THR A 6 -16.98 10.44 -18.16
CA THR A 6 -17.35 9.04 -17.84
C THR A 6 -17.12 8.07 -19.01
N CYS A 7 -16.58 8.53 -20.14
CA CYS A 7 -16.71 7.81 -21.41
C CYS A 7 -15.44 7.08 -21.92
N LEU A 8 -14.39 6.89 -21.09
CA LEU A 8 -13.15 6.25 -21.58
C LEU A 8 -12.99 4.77 -21.20
N VAL A 9 -13.85 4.20 -20.35
CA VAL A 9 -13.70 2.79 -19.90
C VAL A 9 -14.85 1.89 -20.36
N ILE A 10 -15.93 2.42 -20.96
CA ILE A 10 -17.16 1.66 -21.27
C ILE A 10 -17.51 1.65 -22.78
N THR A 11 -16.50 1.62 -23.66
CA THR A 11 -16.76 1.55 -25.13
C THR A 11 -16.11 0.37 -25.82
N MET A 12 -15.91 -0.75 -25.11
CA MET A 12 -15.58 -2.03 -25.73
C MET A 12 -16.21 -3.22 -24.97
N THR A 13 -17.52 -3.36 -25.03
CA THR A 13 -18.15 -4.65 -24.72
C THR A 13 -19.22 -4.97 -25.76
N SER A 14 -19.00 -6.06 -26.50
CA SER A 14 -20.06 -6.75 -27.24
C SER A 14 -21.13 -7.22 -26.25
N SER A 15 -22.36 -7.49 -26.74
CA SER A 15 -23.46 -8.00 -25.91
C SER A 15 -23.05 -9.18 -24.99
N ILE A 16 -22.14 -10.03 -25.45
CA ILE A 16 -21.57 -11.16 -24.68
C ILE A 16 -20.74 -10.68 -23.47
N GLY A 17 -19.97 -9.60 -23.61
CA GLY A 17 -19.15 -9.05 -22.54
C GLY A 17 -19.98 -8.51 -21.38
N ASN A 18 -21.13 -7.89 -21.68
CA ASN A 18 -22.03 -7.35 -20.65
C ASN A 18 -22.68 -8.46 -19.82
N SER A 19 -23.10 -9.56 -20.46
CA SER A 19 -23.67 -10.71 -19.75
C SER A 19 -22.66 -11.39 -18.82
N PHE A 20 -21.40 -11.52 -19.26
CA PHE A 20 -20.34 -12.11 -18.44
C PHE A 20 -19.98 -11.24 -17.22
N LEU A 21 -19.79 -9.94 -17.42
CA LEU A 21 -19.51 -9.01 -16.31
C LEU A 21 -20.66 -8.94 -15.32
N SER A 22 -21.91 -8.93 -15.79
CA SER A 22 -23.09 -8.98 -14.93
C SER A 22 -23.12 -10.28 -14.10
N PHE A 23 -22.88 -11.44 -14.71
CA PHE A 23 -22.80 -12.71 -13.97
C PHE A 23 -21.72 -12.68 -12.88
N LEU A 24 -20.52 -12.18 -13.20
CA LEU A 24 -19.44 -12.05 -12.23
C LEU A 24 -19.76 -11.01 -11.15
N GLY A 25 -20.43 -9.91 -11.50
CA GLY A 25 -20.89 -8.89 -10.56
C GLY A 25 -21.85 -9.47 -9.54
N VAL A 26 -22.86 -10.24 -9.99
CA VAL A 26 -23.80 -10.95 -9.10
C VAL A 26 -23.08 -11.93 -8.19
N LYS A 27 -22.09 -12.67 -8.70
CA LYS A 27 -21.28 -13.58 -7.87
C LYS A 27 -20.42 -12.82 -6.85
N LEU A 28 -19.83 -11.70 -7.24
CA LEU A 28 -19.04 -10.86 -6.34
C LEU A 28 -19.92 -10.26 -5.23
N PHE A 29 -21.10 -9.74 -5.58
CA PHE A 29 -22.09 -9.24 -4.63
C PHE A 29 -22.50 -10.33 -3.62
N SER A 30 -22.72 -11.56 -4.10
CA SER A 30 -23.10 -12.68 -3.23
C SER A 30 -22.05 -13.07 -2.17
N LEU A 31 -20.81 -12.60 -2.29
CA LEU A 31 -19.79 -12.82 -1.26
C LEU A 31 -20.07 -12.01 0.01
N ASN A 32 -20.68 -10.83 -0.13
CA ASN A 32 -21.02 -9.97 0.99
C ASN A 32 -22.19 -9.04 0.63
N PRO A 33 -23.44 -9.54 0.72
CA PRO A 33 -24.63 -8.74 0.41
C PRO A 33 -24.93 -7.69 1.50
N SER A 34 -24.22 -7.72 2.63
CA SER A 34 -24.41 -6.80 3.77
C SER A 34 -23.81 -5.41 3.54
N LEU A 35 -22.95 -5.26 2.52
CA LEU A 35 -22.36 -3.98 2.13
C LEU A 35 -23.45 -3.04 1.58
N MET A 36 -23.48 -1.81 2.07
CA MET A 36 -24.42 -0.77 1.65
C MET A 36 -23.98 -0.12 0.33
N GLU A 37 -24.87 0.54 -0.42
CA GLU A 37 -24.48 1.29 -1.63
C GLU A 37 -23.64 2.53 -1.30
N GLU A 38 -24.03 3.26 -0.25
CA GLU A 38 -23.32 4.45 0.21
C GLU A 38 -22.52 4.16 1.49
N PRO A 39 -21.32 4.75 1.64
CA PRO A 39 -20.57 4.62 2.89
C PRO A 39 -21.36 5.31 4.02
N PRO A 40 -21.40 4.73 5.24
CA PRO A 40 -22.03 5.40 6.35
C PRO A 40 -21.32 6.72 6.63
N ALA A 41 -22.07 7.76 7.00
CA ALA A 41 -21.48 9.04 7.42
C ALA A 41 -20.43 8.79 8.53
N GLY A 42 -19.33 9.54 8.57
CA GLY A 42 -18.28 9.29 9.58
C GLY A 42 -18.72 9.56 11.03
N LEU A 43 -19.77 10.37 11.22
CA LEU A 43 -20.36 10.71 12.51
C LEU A 43 -21.83 10.32 12.53
N GLU A 44 -22.33 9.98 13.72
CA GLU A 44 -23.76 9.76 13.93
C GLU A 44 -24.52 11.07 13.92
N VAL A 45 -25.44 11.19 12.95
CA VAL A 45 -26.25 12.40 12.80
C VAL A 45 -27.63 12.21 13.42
N THR A 46 -28.21 11.01 13.26
CA THR A 46 -29.64 10.80 13.56
C THR A 46 -29.92 9.85 14.71
N GLY A 47 -28.94 9.08 15.18
CA GLY A 47 -29.18 7.98 16.14
C GLY A 47 -29.69 6.68 15.50
N ASN A 48 -29.99 6.71 14.19
CA ASN A 48 -30.61 5.62 13.43
C ASN A 48 -29.89 5.35 12.10
N ASP A 49 -28.64 5.81 11.97
CA ASP A 49 -27.86 5.56 10.75
C ASP A 49 -27.58 4.05 10.64
N ILE A 50 -27.84 3.48 9.47
CA ILE A 50 -27.60 2.05 9.21
C ILE A 50 -26.14 1.87 8.83
N CYS A 51 -25.51 0.83 9.37
CA CYS A 51 -24.13 0.50 9.05
C CYS A 51 -23.94 -0.90 8.45
N PHE A 52 -24.84 -1.85 8.74
CA PHE A 52 -24.87 -3.15 8.09
C PHE A 52 -26.32 -3.58 7.84
N PHE A 53 -26.58 -4.04 6.63
CA PHE A 53 -27.72 -4.91 6.37
C PHE A 53 -27.36 -6.33 6.79
N GLY A 54 -28.33 -7.14 7.23
CA GLY A 54 -28.09 -8.49 7.72
C GLY A 54 -27.34 -9.42 6.75
N PRO A 55 -27.14 -10.71 7.11
CA PRO A 55 -26.40 -11.67 6.27
C PRO A 55 -26.91 -11.81 4.83
N ASN A 56 -28.18 -11.49 4.55
CA ASN A 56 -28.79 -11.50 3.22
C ASN A 56 -29.04 -10.08 2.65
N GLY A 57 -28.36 -9.07 3.17
CA GLY A 57 -28.48 -7.68 2.73
C GLY A 57 -29.84 -7.07 3.09
N GLU A 58 -30.35 -6.19 2.23
CA GLU A 58 -31.59 -5.42 2.45
C GLU A 58 -32.85 -6.29 2.69
N ARG A 59 -32.77 -7.59 2.38
CA ARG A 59 -33.87 -8.54 2.59
C ARG A 59 -34.06 -8.91 4.05
N ASP A 60 -33.05 -8.74 4.89
CA ASP A 60 -33.13 -9.05 6.32
C ASP A 60 -33.42 -7.79 7.15
N VAL A 61 -34.62 -7.22 6.96
CA VAL A 61 -35.06 -5.97 7.64
C VAL A 61 -34.99 -6.08 9.17
N ASP A 62 -35.14 -7.29 9.72
CA ASP A 62 -35.10 -7.56 11.16
C ASP A 62 -33.68 -7.71 11.75
N SER A 63 -32.63 -7.69 10.92
CA SER A 63 -31.24 -7.88 11.37
C SER A 63 -30.29 -6.74 10.98
N VAL A 64 -30.86 -5.56 10.78
CA VAL A 64 -30.11 -4.32 10.53
C VAL A 64 -29.28 -3.97 11.77
N THR A 65 -28.00 -3.67 11.56
CA THR A 65 -27.13 -3.14 12.62
C THR A 65 -27.03 -1.63 12.48
N PHE A 66 -27.42 -0.91 13.53
CA PHE A 66 -27.30 0.55 13.57
C PHE A 66 -25.89 0.97 13.94
N CYS A 67 -25.46 2.12 13.43
CA CYS A 67 -24.10 2.60 13.63
C CYS A 67 -23.77 2.85 15.12
N ARG A 68 -24.74 3.25 15.96
CA ARG A 68 -24.57 3.37 17.42
C ARG A 68 -24.21 2.07 18.14
N GLU A 69 -24.50 0.93 17.51
CA GLU A 69 -24.26 -0.40 18.08
C GLU A 69 -22.85 -0.90 17.77
N LEU A 70 -22.10 -0.18 16.94
CA LEU A 70 -20.74 -0.52 16.58
C LEU A 70 -19.74 0.04 17.60
N PRO A 71 -18.64 -0.69 17.85
CA PRO A 71 -17.52 -0.15 18.62
C PRO A 71 -16.98 1.14 18.00
N ASP A 72 -16.48 2.04 18.86
CA ASP A 72 -15.84 3.29 18.44
C ASP A 72 -14.74 3.05 17.39
N GLY A 73 -14.67 3.95 16.40
CA GLY A 73 -13.71 3.89 15.31
C GLY A 73 -14.02 2.88 14.21
N LYS A 74 -14.88 1.87 14.45
CA LYS A 74 -15.23 0.87 13.42
C LYS A 74 -16.05 1.47 12.28
N ARG A 75 -16.90 2.45 12.58
CA ARG A 75 -17.85 3.06 11.63
C ARG A 75 -17.19 3.65 10.39
N ALA A 76 -16.13 4.44 10.58
CA ALA A 76 -15.40 5.09 9.48
C ALA A 76 -14.68 4.10 8.54
N LEU A 77 -14.60 2.84 8.96
CA LEU A 77 -13.82 1.80 8.30
C LEU A 77 -14.70 0.77 7.59
N LEU A 78 -16.02 0.96 7.60
CA LEU A 78 -16.95 0.09 6.91
C LEU A 78 -16.88 0.32 5.41
N GLY A 79 -16.85 -0.80 4.68
CA GLY A 79 -16.94 -0.79 3.23
C GLY A 79 -18.35 -0.45 2.76
N SER A 80 -18.45 -0.07 1.50
CA SER A 80 -19.70 0.06 0.77
C SER A 80 -19.49 -0.33 -0.69
N TRP A 81 -20.55 -0.69 -1.40
CA TRP A 81 -20.61 -0.80 -2.86
C TRP A 81 -20.66 0.60 -3.50
N TYR A 82 -19.71 1.48 -3.14
CA TYR A 82 -19.58 2.81 -3.74
C TYR A 82 -19.40 2.73 -5.27
N LEU A 83 -18.75 1.67 -5.73
CA LEU A 83 -18.76 1.25 -7.14
C LEU A 83 -19.64 0.01 -7.30
N SER A 84 -20.28 -0.12 -8.45
CA SER A 84 -21.07 -1.32 -8.74
C SER A 84 -20.19 -2.58 -8.71
N PRO A 85 -20.73 -3.75 -8.33
CA PRO A 85 -19.99 -5.00 -8.34
C PRO A 85 -19.35 -5.32 -9.71
N GLU A 86 -20.06 -5.04 -10.81
CA GLU A 86 -19.55 -5.23 -12.18
C GLU A 86 -18.31 -4.36 -12.43
N ARG A 87 -18.33 -3.12 -11.93
CA ARG A 87 -17.20 -2.22 -12.04
C ARG A 87 -16.00 -2.70 -11.23
N HIS A 88 -16.22 -3.24 -10.02
CA HIS A 88 -15.15 -3.87 -9.24
C HIS A 88 -14.50 -5.04 -9.99
N VAL A 89 -15.29 -5.88 -10.67
CA VAL A 89 -14.78 -6.96 -11.53
C VAL A 89 -13.98 -6.40 -12.70
N ALA A 90 -14.55 -5.45 -13.45
CA ALA A 90 -13.91 -4.87 -14.62
C ALA A 90 -12.58 -4.19 -14.28
N GLU A 91 -12.57 -3.33 -13.26
CA GLU A 91 -11.35 -2.68 -12.78
C GLU A 91 -10.36 -3.68 -12.19
N GLY A 92 -10.83 -4.70 -11.45
CA GLY A 92 -9.97 -5.73 -10.89
C GLY A 92 -9.22 -6.52 -11.96
N LEU A 93 -9.90 -6.91 -13.04
CA LEU A 93 -9.28 -7.56 -14.20
C LEU A 93 -8.29 -6.65 -14.91
N PHE A 94 -8.68 -5.38 -15.12
CA PHE A 94 -7.81 -4.38 -15.74
C PHE A 94 -6.52 -4.18 -14.93
N PHE A 95 -6.64 -3.93 -13.62
CA PHE A 95 -5.49 -3.75 -12.72
C PHE A 95 -4.63 -5.00 -12.65
N PHE A 96 -5.24 -6.19 -12.60
CA PHE A 96 -4.50 -7.46 -12.60
C PHE A 96 -3.61 -7.57 -13.85
N ILE A 97 -4.19 -7.39 -15.05
CA ILE A 97 -3.46 -7.48 -16.33
C ILE A 97 -2.36 -6.42 -16.41
N LEU A 98 -2.68 -5.18 -16.04
CA LEU A 98 -1.73 -4.07 -16.07
C LEU A 98 -0.54 -4.34 -15.16
N PHE A 99 -0.81 -4.63 -13.88
CA PHE A 99 0.25 -4.74 -12.89
C PHE A 99 1.03 -6.05 -12.98
N ILE A 100 0.41 -7.17 -13.37
CA ILE A 100 1.16 -8.40 -13.68
C ILE A 100 2.05 -8.18 -14.90
N GLY A 101 1.58 -7.45 -15.92
CA GLY A 101 2.37 -7.05 -17.07
C GLY A 101 3.60 -6.23 -16.66
N CYS A 102 3.45 -5.25 -15.77
CA CYS A 102 4.56 -4.47 -15.21
C CYS A 102 5.57 -5.36 -14.49
N VAL A 103 5.11 -6.28 -13.63
CA VAL A 103 5.99 -7.20 -12.88
C VAL A 103 6.73 -8.14 -13.82
N MET A 104 6.04 -8.80 -14.75
CA MET A 104 6.64 -9.73 -15.71
C MET A 104 7.66 -9.04 -16.64
N ALA A 105 7.35 -7.82 -17.09
CA ALA A 105 8.22 -7.06 -17.98
C ALA A 105 9.54 -6.59 -17.32
N THR A 106 9.55 -6.49 -15.98
CA THR A 106 10.66 -5.91 -15.21
C THR A 106 11.42 -6.91 -14.37
N TYR A 107 10.76 -7.88 -13.74
CA TYR A 107 11.36 -8.80 -12.75
C TYR A 107 12.58 -9.55 -13.28
N SER A 108 12.47 -10.15 -14.47
CA SER A 108 13.57 -10.88 -15.11
C SER A 108 14.75 -9.99 -15.51
N LYS A 109 14.54 -8.68 -15.59
CA LYS A 109 15.52 -7.66 -15.98
C LYS A 109 16.08 -6.88 -14.80
N LEU A 110 15.65 -7.18 -13.57
CA LEU A 110 16.20 -6.57 -12.36
C LEU A 110 17.63 -7.05 -12.16
N ALA A 111 18.53 -6.11 -11.90
CA ALA A 111 19.93 -6.42 -11.68
C ALA A 111 20.07 -7.36 -10.47
N LYS A 112 20.63 -8.56 -10.71
CA LYS A 112 21.00 -9.47 -9.63
C LYS A 112 22.23 -8.90 -8.94
N ARG A 113 22.09 -8.50 -7.67
CA ARG A 113 23.22 -8.00 -6.89
C ARG A 113 23.80 -9.10 -6.01
N PRO A 114 25.12 -9.34 -6.05
CA PRO A 114 25.78 -10.11 -5.02
C PRO A 114 25.62 -9.29 -3.73
N GLY A 115 24.78 -9.75 -2.82
CA GLY A 115 24.39 -8.95 -1.67
C GLY A 115 25.55 -8.77 -0.72
N LEU A 116 25.58 -7.62 -0.05
CA LEU A 116 26.09 -7.57 1.31
C LEU A 116 25.14 -8.41 2.16
N ALA A 117 25.42 -9.71 2.25
CA ALA A 117 24.70 -10.69 3.07
C ALA A 117 24.94 -10.47 4.58
N THR A 118 25.37 -9.26 4.95
CA THR A 118 25.47 -8.89 6.35
C THR A 118 24.07 -8.56 6.86
N PRO A 119 23.65 -9.14 7.99
CA PRO A 119 22.37 -8.78 8.59
C PRO A 119 22.39 -7.29 8.98
N PRO A 120 21.22 -6.63 9.04
CA PRO A 120 21.12 -5.26 9.54
C PRO A 120 21.67 -5.17 10.97
N SER A 121 22.09 -3.96 11.38
CA SER A 121 22.61 -3.73 12.72
C SER A 121 21.60 -4.16 13.80
N LEU A 122 22.10 -4.55 14.98
CA LEU A 122 21.25 -4.95 16.10
C LEU A 122 20.19 -3.89 16.43
N VAL A 123 20.57 -2.60 16.37
CA VAL A 123 19.65 -1.47 16.62
C VAL A 123 18.46 -1.48 15.66
N ILE A 124 18.69 -1.66 14.36
CA ILE A 124 17.62 -1.71 13.35
C ILE A 124 16.74 -2.95 13.53
N ARG A 125 17.34 -4.09 13.89
CA ARG A 125 16.59 -5.31 14.19
C ARG A 125 15.69 -5.12 15.41
N LEU A 126 16.20 -4.56 16.50
CA LEU A 126 15.41 -4.28 17.71
C LEU A 126 14.29 -3.28 17.43
N LEU A 127 14.57 -2.19 16.72
CA LEU A 127 13.56 -1.21 16.32
C LEU A 127 12.48 -1.85 15.45
N THR A 128 12.86 -2.67 14.48
CA THR A 128 11.93 -3.37 13.59
C THR A 128 11.07 -4.36 14.35
N GLY A 129 11.67 -5.15 15.25
CA GLY A 129 10.93 -6.08 16.10
C GLY A 129 9.94 -5.35 17.00
N PHE A 130 10.37 -4.27 17.66
CA PHE A 130 9.51 -3.43 18.49
C PHE A 130 8.32 -2.89 17.67
N CYS A 131 8.58 -2.21 16.55
CA CYS A 131 7.49 -1.64 15.75
C CYS A 131 6.54 -2.69 15.18
N PHE A 132 7.06 -3.82 14.69
CA PHE A 132 6.24 -4.90 14.15
C PHE A 132 5.34 -5.52 15.24
N PHE A 133 5.91 -5.92 16.37
CA PHE A 133 5.14 -6.59 17.43
C PHE A 133 4.17 -5.65 18.13
N THR A 134 4.53 -4.38 18.35
CA THR A 134 3.61 -3.39 18.91
C THR A 134 2.45 -3.09 17.94
N THR A 135 2.73 -2.96 16.63
CA THR A 135 1.66 -2.85 15.61
C THR A 135 0.74 -4.05 15.65
N LEU A 136 1.31 -5.26 15.65
CA LEU A 136 0.54 -6.51 15.70
C LEU A 136 -0.32 -6.58 16.98
N ALA A 137 0.23 -6.21 18.13
CA ALA A 137 -0.47 -6.19 19.40
C ALA A 137 -1.68 -5.24 19.36
N TYR A 138 -1.53 -4.01 18.87
CA TYR A 138 -2.66 -3.07 18.72
C TYR A 138 -3.76 -3.62 17.79
N LYS A 139 -3.37 -4.34 16.73
CA LYS A 139 -4.33 -4.93 15.78
C LYS A 139 -5.01 -6.20 16.32
N ILE A 140 -4.36 -6.98 17.18
CA ILE A 140 -4.96 -8.15 17.86
C ILE A 140 -5.88 -7.73 19.01
N VAL A 141 -5.47 -6.76 19.83
CA VAL A 141 -6.19 -6.35 21.04
C VAL A 141 -7.40 -5.45 20.75
N GLY A 142 -7.44 -4.79 19.59
CA GLY A 142 -8.56 -3.94 19.23
C GLY A 142 -9.85 -4.72 18.90
N TYR A 143 -10.80 -4.03 18.26
CA TYR A 143 -12.11 -4.60 17.94
C TYR A 143 -12.00 -5.78 16.94
N SER A 144 -13.02 -6.64 16.93
CA SER A 144 -13.08 -7.79 16.02
C SER A 144 -12.97 -7.37 14.55
N GLY A 145 -11.96 -7.90 13.84
CA GLY A 145 -11.63 -7.55 12.46
C GLY A 145 -10.51 -6.52 12.32
N LYS A 146 -10.08 -5.83 13.39
CA LYS A 146 -8.98 -4.85 13.34
C LYS A 146 -7.66 -5.47 12.84
N ILE A 147 -7.46 -6.78 13.06
CA ILE A 147 -6.32 -7.54 12.53
C ILE A 147 -6.19 -7.45 11.00
N LEU A 148 -7.30 -7.27 10.28
CA LEU A 148 -7.28 -7.14 8.82
C LEU A 148 -6.55 -5.87 8.37
N PHE A 149 -6.53 -4.81 9.18
CA PHE A 149 -5.77 -3.58 8.90
C PHE A 149 -4.25 -3.78 8.97
N PHE A 150 -3.77 -4.99 9.30
CA PHE A 150 -2.37 -5.34 9.11
C PHE A 150 -1.96 -5.34 7.62
N VAL A 151 -2.92 -5.40 6.69
CA VAL A 151 -2.65 -5.26 5.24
C VAL A 151 -2.47 -3.82 4.79
N MET A 152 -2.51 -2.82 5.69
CA MET A 152 -2.24 -1.41 5.34
C MET A 152 -0.77 -1.20 4.91
N PRO A 153 -0.49 -0.24 4.00
CA PRO A 153 0.84 -0.03 3.42
C PRO A 153 2.00 -0.01 4.41
N CYS A 154 1.85 0.73 5.51
CA CYS A 154 2.92 0.87 6.49
C CYS A 154 3.10 -0.40 7.33
N ASN A 155 2.03 -1.15 7.60
CA ASN A 155 2.07 -2.42 8.34
C ASN A 155 2.68 -3.54 7.48
N VAL A 156 2.34 -3.57 6.18
CA VAL A 156 3.02 -4.43 5.20
C VAL A 156 4.51 -4.07 5.11
N SER A 157 4.86 -2.78 5.08
CA SER A 157 6.26 -2.34 5.08
C SER A 157 7.02 -2.83 6.31
N TRP A 158 6.41 -2.77 7.50
CA TRP A 158 6.98 -3.36 8.72
C TRP A 158 7.15 -4.88 8.62
N SER A 159 6.19 -5.57 8.00
CA SER A 159 6.27 -7.02 7.79
C SER A 159 7.44 -7.39 6.86
N LEU A 160 7.62 -6.63 5.78
CA LEU A 160 8.76 -6.80 4.88
C LEU A 160 10.09 -6.49 5.59
N ALA A 161 10.14 -5.43 6.39
CA ALA A 161 11.33 -5.07 7.18
C ALA A 161 11.66 -6.17 8.21
N PHE A 162 10.63 -6.75 8.85
CA PHE A 162 10.79 -7.87 9.78
C PHE A 162 11.40 -9.09 9.06
N LEU A 163 10.91 -9.44 7.88
CA LEU A 163 11.50 -10.53 7.06
C LEU A 163 12.97 -10.25 6.73
N VAL A 164 13.32 -9.03 6.31
CA VAL A 164 14.71 -8.64 6.02
C VAL A 164 15.61 -8.75 7.27
N CYS A 165 15.09 -8.40 8.45
CA CYS A 165 15.86 -8.38 9.70
C CYS A 165 16.00 -9.74 10.40
N PHE A 166 15.02 -10.64 10.23
CA PHE A 166 14.88 -11.84 11.05
C PHE A 166 14.79 -13.14 10.26
N TYR A 167 14.66 -13.12 8.93
CA TYR A 167 14.66 -14.34 8.12
C TYR A 167 16.08 -14.66 7.62
N PRO A 168 16.81 -15.61 8.25
CA PRO A 168 18.23 -15.84 7.98
C PRO A 168 18.52 -16.42 6.59
N ASN A 169 17.53 -17.07 5.97
CA ASN A 169 17.68 -17.75 4.69
C ASN A 169 17.27 -16.89 3.49
N LEU A 170 17.12 -15.57 3.68
CA LEU A 170 16.77 -14.67 2.58
C LEU A 170 17.97 -14.53 1.64
N SER A 171 17.79 -14.85 0.35
CA SER A 171 18.85 -14.62 -0.62
C SER A 171 19.19 -13.12 -0.70
N ALA A 172 20.44 -12.81 -1.01
CA ALA A 172 20.91 -11.44 -1.24
C ALA A 172 19.99 -10.65 -2.20
N HIS A 173 19.57 -11.29 -3.29
CA HIS A 173 18.69 -10.67 -4.27
C HIS A 173 17.29 -10.44 -3.71
N ALA A 174 16.71 -11.42 -3.01
CA ALA A 174 15.40 -11.26 -2.38
C ALA A 174 15.42 -10.14 -1.32
N SER A 175 16.46 -10.08 -0.48
CA SER A 175 16.65 -9.00 0.49
C SER A 175 16.73 -7.63 -0.18
N HIS A 176 17.48 -7.52 -1.28
CA HIS A 176 17.55 -6.28 -2.06
C HIS A 176 16.17 -5.90 -2.63
N VAL A 177 15.43 -6.85 -3.20
CA VAL A 177 14.07 -6.62 -3.71
C VAL A 177 13.13 -6.15 -2.60
N LEU A 178 13.13 -6.81 -1.43
CA LEU A 178 12.29 -6.40 -0.30
C LEU A 178 12.65 -4.99 0.19
N CYS A 179 13.94 -4.67 0.32
CA CYS A 179 14.41 -3.34 0.67
C CYS A 179 13.97 -2.29 -0.36
N GLN A 180 13.94 -2.62 -1.66
CA GLN A 180 13.46 -1.71 -2.70
C GLN A 180 11.95 -1.48 -2.64
N LEU A 181 11.16 -2.51 -2.28
CA LEU A 181 9.73 -2.37 -2.03
C LEU A 181 9.47 -1.45 -0.83
N ILE A 182 10.14 -1.70 0.30
CA ILE A 182 10.06 -0.84 1.51
C ILE A 182 10.47 0.59 1.16
N PHE A 183 11.55 0.76 0.37
CA PHE A 183 12.02 2.07 -0.05
C PHE A 183 10.96 2.83 -0.88
N ALA A 184 10.31 2.18 -1.85
CA ALA A 184 9.26 2.81 -2.64
C ALA A 184 8.08 3.24 -1.76
N SER A 185 7.70 2.40 -0.79
CA SER A 185 6.61 2.65 0.16
C SER A 185 6.87 3.81 1.13
N ILE A 186 8.08 4.38 1.20
CA ILE A 186 8.34 5.64 1.93
C ILE A 186 7.37 6.74 1.51
N GLY A 187 7.04 6.81 0.22
CA GLY A 187 6.12 7.85 -0.26
C GLY A 187 4.74 7.72 0.40
N LEU A 188 4.25 6.49 0.57
CA LEU A 188 2.99 6.23 1.27
C LEU A 188 3.09 6.57 2.75
N CYS A 189 4.26 6.35 3.37
CA CYS A 189 4.52 6.77 4.73
C CYS A 189 4.50 8.31 4.89
N VAL A 190 5.05 9.05 3.93
CA VAL A 190 4.97 10.52 3.91
C VAL A 190 3.51 10.97 3.78
N LEU A 191 2.74 10.33 2.91
CA LEU A 191 1.32 10.62 2.76
C LEU A 191 0.54 10.36 4.05
N ALA A 192 0.81 9.24 4.73
CA ALA A 192 0.17 8.89 6.01
C ALA A 192 0.52 9.87 7.14
N ILE A 193 1.71 10.49 7.12
CA ILE A 193 2.07 11.55 8.07
C ILE A 193 1.39 12.88 7.70
N ALA A 194 1.32 13.21 6.41
CA ALA A 194 0.77 14.47 5.91
C ALA A 194 -0.77 14.54 6.00
N ALA A 195 -1.43 13.41 5.80
CA ALA A 195 -2.88 13.25 5.88
C ALA A 195 -3.20 11.99 6.71
N PRO A 196 -3.03 12.06 8.05
CA PRO A 196 -3.19 10.90 8.90
C PRO A 196 -4.67 10.52 9.03
N ASP A 197 -5.00 9.27 8.71
CA ASP A 197 -6.24 8.66 9.19
C ASP A 197 -5.97 7.99 10.53
N THR A 198 -6.58 8.55 11.57
CA THR A 198 -6.48 8.05 12.95
C THR A 198 -7.80 7.49 13.46
N SER A 199 -8.79 7.33 12.56
CA SER A 199 -10.15 6.95 12.91
C SER A 199 -10.24 5.57 13.56
N ASP A 200 -9.30 4.66 13.26
CA ASP A 200 -9.24 3.31 13.85
C ASP A 200 -8.36 3.23 15.11
N LEU A 201 -7.67 4.32 15.48
CA LEU A 201 -6.63 4.35 16.50
C LEU A 201 -7.17 4.72 17.89
N ILE A 202 -7.97 3.84 18.46
CA ILE A 202 -8.68 4.06 19.72
C ILE A 202 -7.91 3.62 20.98
N LEU A 203 -6.84 2.82 20.84
CA LEU A 203 -6.15 2.26 21.99
C LEU A 203 -5.17 3.28 22.63
N PRO A 204 -4.92 3.20 23.95
CA PRO A 204 -4.02 4.12 24.63
C PRO A 204 -2.62 4.13 23.99
N GLY A 205 -2.14 5.32 23.61
CA GLY A 205 -0.83 5.49 22.97
C GLY A 205 -0.75 5.08 21.50
N GLU A 206 -1.84 4.59 20.89
CA GLU A 206 -1.85 4.10 19.51
C GLU A 206 -1.57 5.23 18.50
N ILE A 207 -2.11 6.43 18.72
CA ILE A 207 -1.84 7.62 17.89
C ILE A 207 -0.36 8.05 17.99
N SER A 208 0.20 8.12 19.20
CA SER A 208 1.62 8.47 19.37
C SER A 208 2.53 7.43 18.71
N PHE A 209 2.18 6.15 18.85
CA PHE A 209 2.89 5.05 18.22
C PHE A 209 2.74 5.05 16.68
N PHE A 210 1.58 5.46 16.15
CA PHE A 210 1.39 5.68 14.72
C PHE A 210 2.45 6.63 14.19
N PHE A 211 2.61 7.83 14.76
CA PHE A 211 3.63 8.76 14.29
C PHE A 211 5.06 8.23 14.48
N PHE A 212 5.36 7.65 15.65
CA PHE A 212 6.68 7.07 15.92
C PHE A 212 7.06 5.98 14.90
N SER A 213 6.14 5.06 14.61
CA SER A 213 6.39 3.96 13.68
C SER A 213 6.54 4.47 12.24
N HIS A 214 5.78 5.49 11.83
CA HIS A 214 5.93 6.10 10.51
C HIS A 214 7.26 6.84 10.36
N TYR A 215 7.66 7.67 11.33
CA TYR A 215 8.98 8.31 11.30
C TYR A 215 10.11 7.27 11.26
N SER A 216 9.97 6.16 11.99
CA SER A 216 10.94 5.06 11.97
C SER A 216 11.02 4.39 10.59
N LEU A 217 9.90 4.18 9.90
CA LEU A 217 9.88 3.65 8.51
C LEU A 217 10.57 4.58 7.51
N LEU A 218 10.51 5.90 7.69
CA LEU A 218 11.26 6.85 6.84
C LEU A 218 12.77 6.67 6.98
N MET A 219 13.25 6.32 8.18
CA MET A 219 14.67 6.22 8.49
C MET A 219 15.31 4.91 8.02
N ILE A 220 14.56 3.80 8.01
CA ILE A 220 15.09 2.46 7.66
C ILE A 220 15.76 2.44 6.28
N PRO A 221 15.15 2.94 5.19
CA PRO A 221 15.76 2.84 3.87
C PRO A 221 16.94 3.81 3.69
N ILE A 222 16.97 4.93 4.43
CA ILE A 222 18.14 5.81 4.53
C ILE A 222 19.30 5.06 5.19
N PHE A 223 19.04 4.34 6.30
CA PHE A 223 20.04 3.51 6.96
C PHE A 223 20.58 2.43 6.01
N HIS A 224 19.71 1.69 5.31
CA HIS A 224 20.16 0.65 4.38
C HIS A 224 20.95 1.21 3.20
N THR A 225 20.60 2.40 2.71
CA THR A 225 21.34 3.06 1.62
C THR A 225 22.72 3.52 2.08
N THR A 226 22.81 4.17 3.25
CA THR A 226 24.09 4.69 3.79
C THR A 226 25.03 3.57 4.26
N SER A 227 24.47 2.45 4.72
CA SER A 227 25.23 1.26 5.13
C SER A 227 25.60 0.33 3.97
N GLY A 228 25.16 0.63 2.74
CA GLY A 228 25.44 -0.16 1.55
C GLY A 228 24.59 -1.43 1.37
N HIS A 229 23.65 -1.72 2.27
CA HIS A 229 22.72 -2.85 2.15
C HIS A 229 21.70 -2.66 1.03
N LEU A 230 21.33 -1.42 0.74
CA LEU A 230 20.44 -1.05 -0.35
C LEU A 230 21.21 -0.18 -1.34
N SER A 231 21.13 -0.54 -2.61
CA SER A 231 21.60 0.35 -3.68
C SER A 231 20.44 0.78 -4.54
N THR A 232 20.29 2.09 -4.67
CA THR A 232 19.31 2.79 -5.50
C THR A 232 19.87 3.16 -6.88
N LEU A 233 21.17 2.98 -7.08
CA LEU A 233 21.89 3.34 -8.30
C LEU A 233 21.89 2.17 -9.31
N PRO A 234 22.13 2.41 -10.61
CA PRO A 234 22.38 1.34 -11.56
C PRO A 234 23.59 0.48 -11.16
N ASP A 235 23.56 -0.79 -11.57
CA ASP A 235 24.71 -1.68 -11.41
C ASP A 235 25.72 -1.47 -12.56
N SER A 236 26.92 -1.01 -12.22
CA SER A 236 27.98 -0.76 -13.21
C SER A 236 28.49 -2.03 -13.88
N THR A 237 28.34 -3.20 -13.25
CA THR A 237 28.80 -4.46 -13.87
C THR A 237 27.83 -5.01 -14.91
N GLN A 238 26.60 -4.48 -14.97
CA GLN A 238 25.54 -4.96 -15.86
C GLN A 238 25.24 -3.96 -17.00
N ASN A 239 26.08 -2.93 -17.18
CA ASN A 239 25.87 -1.85 -18.16
C ASN A 239 24.46 -1.23 -18.08
N GLU A 240 23.88 -1.18 -16.88
CA GLU A 240 22.55 -0.63 -16.70
C GLU A 240 22.58 0.90 -16.74
N GLY A 241 21.83 1.51 -17.65
CA GLY A 241 21.65 2.96 -17.69
C GLY A 241 20.76 3.47 -16.55
N TRP A 242 21.01 4.70 -16.09
CA TRP A 242 20.24 5.36 -15.02
C TRP A 242 18.73 5.38 -15.27
N VAL A 243 18.33 5.76 -16.49
CA VAL A 243 16.93 5.82 -16.91
C VAL A 243 16.29 4.42 -16.90
N SER A 244 17.02 3.41 -17.36
CA SER A 244 16.56 2.02 -17.34
C SER A 244 16.35 1.52 -15.91
N CYS A 245 17.32 1.77 -15.02
CA CYS A 245 17.23 1.41 -13.60
C CYS A 245 16.03 2.09 -12.93
N PHE A 246 15.82 3.39 -13.21
CA PHE A 246 14.68 4.15 -12.72
C PHE A 246 13.35 3.49 -13.14
N PHE A 247 13.11 3.32 -14.44
CA PHE A 247 11.84 2.78 -14.92
C PHE A 247 11.59 1.35 -14.46
N LYS A 248 12.60 0.47 -14.47
CA LYS A 248 12.44 -0.91 -14.01
C LYS A 248 11.98 -0.97 -12.56
N TRP A 249 12.64 -0.25 -11.66
CA TRP A 249 12.28 -0.28 -10.24
C TRP A 249 10.97 0.43 -9.95
N THR A 250 10.68 1.57 -10.59
CA THR A 250 9.39 2.26 -10.44
C THR A 250 8.23 1.38 -10.92
N LEU A 251 8.34 0.76 -12.10
CA LEU A 251 7.29 -0.13 -12.64
C LEU A 251 7.17 -1.42 -11.83
N TYR A 252 8.28 -2.02 -11.39
CA TYR A 252 8.24 -3.23 -10.58
C TYR A 252 7.56 -2.98 -9.22
N THR A 253 7.97 -1.94 -8.51
CA THR A 253 7.40 -1.61 -7.19
C THR A 253 5.93 -1.20 -7.29
N THR A 254 5.57 -0.42 -8.32
CA THR A 254 4.17 -0.08 -8.63
C THR A 254 3.36 -1.32 -8.98
N GLY A 255 3.89 -2.22 -9.81
CA GLY A 255 3.22 -3.47 -10.19
C GLY A 255 2.98 -4.39 -8.99
N MET A 256 3.99 -4.60 -8.15
CA MET A 256 3.84 -5.42 -6.94
C MET A 256 2.81 -4.83 -5.96
N THR A 257 2.89 -3.52 -5.72
CA THR A 257 1.94 -2.82 -4.85
C THR A 257 0.53 -2.83 -5.43
N GLY A 258 0.42 -2.62 -6.75
CA GLY A 258 -0.83 -2.61 -7.49
C GLY A 258 -1.55 -3.95 -7.43
N LEU A 259 -0.83 -5.05 -7.70
CA LEU A 259 -1.37 -6.42 -7.54
C LEU A 259 -1.84 -6.68 -6.11
N PHE A 260 -1.05 -6.26 -5.12
CA PHE A 260 -1.42 -6.49 -3.73
C PHE A 260 -2.70 -5.73 -3.35
N TYR A 261 -2.79 -4.43 -3.63
CA TYR A 261 -3.94 -3.62 -3.17
C TYR A 261 -5.18 -3.75 -4.06
N PHE A 262 -5.01 -3.56 -5.37
CA PHE A 262 -6.15 -3.52 -6.30
C PHE A 262 -6.70 -4.91 -6.66
N CYS A 263 -5.97 -5.98 -6.35
CA CYS A 263 -6.45 -7.35 -6.51
C CYS A 263 -6.67 -8.02 -5.14
N PHE A 264 -5.61 -8.30 -4.38
CA PHE A 264 -5.73 -9.07 -3.15
C PHE A 264 -6.50 -8.33 -2.04
N VAL A 265 -6.11 -7.11 -1.68
CA VAL A 265 -6.77 -6.34 -0.61
C VAL A 265 -8.20 -5.95 -1.00
N THR A 266 -8.47 -5.69 -2.27
CA THR A 266 -9.85 -5.44 -2.73
C THR A 266 -10.76 -6.65 -2.46
N ILE A 267 -10.34 -7.87 -2.81
CA ILE A 267 -11.12 -9.09 -2.52
C ILE A 267 -11.30 -9.27 -1.00
N LEU A 268 -10.23 -9.07 -0.23
CA LEU A 268 -10.29 -9.16 1.23
C LEU A 268 -11.25 -8.12 1.83
N SER A 269 -11.29 -6.91 1.27
CA SER A 269 -12.21 -5.84 1.68
C SER A 269 -13.67 -6.24 1.45
N ILE A 270 -13.98 -6.77 0.26
CA ILE A 270 -15.32 -7.26 -0.08
C ILE A 270 -15.73 -8.36 0.89
N PHE A 271 -14.88 -9.38 1.06
CA PHE A 271 -15.20 -10.52 1.93
C PHE A 271 -15.40 -10.11 3.39
N SER A 272 -14.57 -9.19 3.89
CA SER A 272 -14.63 -8.77 5.29
C SER A 272 -15.63 -7.66 5.59
N GLY A 273 -16.13 -6.95 4.56
CA GLY A 273 -16.97 -5.77 4.72
C GLY A 273 -16.24 -4.53 5.25
N HIS A 274 -14.90 -4.56 5.33
CA HIS A 274 -14.09 -3.43 5.80
C HIS A 274 -13.46 -2.71 4.61
N ASN A 275 -13.39 -1.39 4.65
CA ASN A 275 -12.78 -0.55 3.62
C ASN A 275 -11.25 -0.54 3.73
N LEU A 276 -10.61 -1.70 3.60
CA LEU A 276 -9.17 -1.84 3.79
C LEU A 276 -8.44 -1.03 2.71
N ASN A 277 -7.59 -0.09 3.14
CA ASN A 277 -6.83 0.82 2.27
C ASN A 277 -7.73 1.56 1.28
N TYR A 278 -8.97 1.84 1.67
CA TYR A 278 -9.94 2.54 0.84
C TYR A 278 -10.18 1.85 -0.51
N MET A 279 -10.26 0.52 -0.54
CA MET A 279 -10.48 -0.23 -1.79
C MET A 279 -11.95 -0.31 -2.21
N LEU A 280 -12.88 -0.03 -1.30
CA LEU A 280 -14.32 -0.08 -1.54
C LEU A 280 -14.93 1.31 -1.69
N SER A 281 -14.55 2.24 -0.83
CA SER A 281 -15.00 3.64 -0.87
C SER A 281 -13.82 4.60 -0.69
N PRO A 282 -13.88 5.82 -1.25
CA PRO A 282 -12.76 6.75 -1.25
C PRO A 282 -12.34 7.20 0.16
N PRO A 283 -11.05 7.54 0.36
CA PRO A 283 -10.58 8.08 1.64
C PRO A 283 -11.16 9.48 1.90
N PRO A 284 -11.42 9.84 3.17
CA PRO A 284 -11.72 11.20 3.56
C PRO A 284 -10.45 12.06 3.43
N THR A 285 -10.18 12.59 2.24
CA THR A 285 -8.99 13.42 1.96
C THR A 285 -9.32 14.91 2.07
N PRO A 286 -8.44 15.75 2.64
CA PRO A 286 -8.60 17.19 2.59
C PRO A 286 -8.73 17.66 1.14
N GLY A 287 -9.84 18.32 0.80
CA GLY A 287 -10.09 18.80 -0.57
C GLY A 287 -10.59 17.75 -1.57
N ASN A 288 -10.93 16.53 -1.14
CA ASN A 288 -11.51 15.46 -1.98
C ASN A 288 -10.71 15.16 -3.26
N PHE A 289 -9.37 15.18 -3.18
CA PHE A 289 -8.50 14.96 -4.34
C PHE A 289 -8.63 13.55 -4.92
N ILE A 290 -8.98 12.56 -4.10
CA ILE A 290 -9.17 11.17 -4.50
C ILE A 290 -10.61 10.79 -4.11
N ASP A 291 -11.56 11.20 -4.95
CA ASP A 291 -12.99 10.99 -4.74
C ASP A 291 -13.69 10.72 -6.09
N GLY A 292 -14.98 10.40 -6.03
CA GLY A 292 -15.81 10.16 -7.19
C GLY A 292 -15.62 8.76 -7.78
N PRO A 293 -16.35 8.45 -8.85
CA PRO A 293 -16.43 7.09 -9.39
C PRO A 293 -15.08 6.55 -9.88
N ASN A 294 -14.09 7.40 -10.17
CA ASN A 294 -12.77 6.99 -10.68
C ASN A 294 -11.67 6.96 -9.62
N PHE A 295 -12.00 7.06 -8.33
CA PHE A 295 -11.02 7.21 -7.25
C PHE A 295 -9.95 6.11 -7.22
N ARG A 296 -10.28 4.86 -7.60
CA ARG A 296 -9.31 3.74 -7.66
C ARG A 296 -8.27 3.94 -8.76
N VAL A 297 -8.69 4.39 -9.94
CA VAL A 297 -7.78 4.71 -11.05
C VAL A 297 -6.90 5.90 -10.69
N MET A 298 -7.47 6.93 -10.07
CA MET A 298 -6.72 8.08 -9.57
C MET A 298 -5.70 7.66 -8.51
N SER A 299 -6.10 6.79 -7.56
CA SER A 299 -5.21 6.23 -6.53
C SER A 299 -4.04 5.47 -7.16
N ALA A 300 -4.29 4.64 -8.19
CA ALA A 300 -3.24 3.93 -8.90
C ALA A 300 -2.24 4.88 -9.57
N ALA A 301 -2.73 5.96 -10.20
CA ALA A 301 -1.89 6.99 -10.80
C ALA A 301 -1.07 7.75 -9.75
N CYS A 302 -1.69 8.14 -8.62
CA CYS A 302 -1.01 8.78 -7.50
C CYS A 302 0.09 7.89 -6.92
N ILE A 303 -0.16 6.59 -6.75
CA ILE A 303 0.86 5.63 -6.28
C ILE A 303 2.04 5.57 -7.25
N PHE A 304 1.79 5.49 -8.56
CA PHE A 304 2.87 5.50 -9.56
C PHE A 304 3.71 6.77 -9.50
N ILE A 305 3.07 7.94 -9.45
CA ILE A 305 3.77 9.24 -9.35
C ILE A 305 4.59 9.30 -8.05
N LEU A 306 3.99 8.90 -6.94
CA LEU A 306 4.64 8.92 -5.64
C LEU A 306 5.87 8.00 -5.60
N PHE A 307 5.77 6.81 -6.20
CA PHE A 307 6.90 5.88 -6.30
C PHE A 307 7.98 6.38 -7.27
N ALA A 308 7.60 7.04 -8.35
CA ALA A 308 8.55 7.71 -9.24
C ALA A 308 9.33 8.80 -8.49
N VAL A 309 8.65 9.65 -7.72
CA VAL A 309 9.27 10.72 -6.93
C VAL A 309 10.19 10.13 -5.86
N THR A 310 9.73 9.16 -5.08
CA THR A 310 10.58 8.52 -4.05
C THR A 310 11.81 7.89 -4.69
N ARG A 311 11.67 7.28 -5.87
CA ARG A 311 12.81 6.70 -6.60
C ARG A 311 13.84 7.74 -7.00
N ILE A 312 13.42 8.89 -7.52
CA ILE A 312 14.33 10.01 -7.84
C ILE A 312 15.09 10.44 -6.59
N LEU A 313 14.38 10.65 -5.47
CA LEU A 313 15.01 11.02 -4.20
C LEU A 313 16.01 9.95 -3.73
N GLY A 314 15.67 8.67 -3.84
CA GLY A 314 16.56 7.57 -3.52
C GLY A 314 17.83 7.53 -4.37
N MET A 315 17.70 7.81 -5.66
CA MET A 315 18.85 7.91 -6.56
C MET A 315 19.73 9.11 -6.20
N MET A 316 19.16 10.26 -5.84
CA MET A 316 19.90 11.43 -5.36
C MET A 316 20.68 11.11 -4.07
N ILE A 317 20.03 10.47 -3.09
CA ILE A 317 20.69 10.02 -1.84
C ILE A 317 21.83 9.05 -2.18
N GLY A 318 21.60 8.09 -3.08
CA GLY A 318 22.63 7.14 -3.50
C GLY A 318 23.85 7.82 -4.12
N ILE A 319 23.64 8.83 -4.99
CA ILE A 319 24.71 9.63 -5.59
C ILE A 319 25.50 10.35 -4.50
N MET A 320 24.82 11.00 -3.57
CA MET A 320 25.44 11.73 -2.46
C MET A 320 26.29 10.79 -1.59
N VAL A 321 25.77 9.63 -1.21
CA VAL A 321 26.51 8.62 -0.42
C VAL A 321 27.76 8.15 -1.16
N LYS A 322 27.65 7.87 -2.47
CA LYS A 322 28.80 7.46 -3.29
C LYS A 322 29.87 8.55 -3.34
N PHE A 323 29.47 9.81 -3.57
CA PHE A 323 30.37 10.95 -3.61
C PHE A 323 31.10 11.17 -2.26
N LEU A 324 30.36 11.17 -1.15
CA LEU A 324 30.94 11.31 0.20
C LEU A 324 31.92 10.18 0.53
N THR A 325 31.63 8.96 0.09
CA THR A 325 32.51 7.81 0.28
C THR A 325 33.81 7.98 -0.50
N GLN A 326 33.74 8.46 -1.75
CA GLN A 326 34.93 8.75 -2.56
C GLN A 326 35.81 9.84 -1.94
N LEU A 327 35.20 10.92 -1.41
CA LEU A 327 35.92 11.98 -0.71
C LEU A 327 36.67 11.45 0.53
N LYS A 328 36.02 10.60 1.34
CA LYS A 328 36.66 9.97 2.51
C LYS A 328 37.86 9.10 2.13
N VAL A 329 37.75 8.34 1.03
CA VAL A 329 38.85 7.50 0.52
C VAL A 329 40.01 8.36 0.01
N ALA A 330 39.72 9.42 -0.74
CA ALA A 330 40.74 10.36 -1.22
C ALA A 330 41.49 11.04 -0.06
N SER A 331 40.76 11.54 0.94
CA SER A 331 41.34 12.17 2.13
C SER A 331 42.28 11.22 2.90
N LYS A 332 41.87 9.96 3.12
CA LYS A 332 42.72 8.94 3.75
C LYS A 332 43.97 8.58 2.95
N LYS A 333 43.92 8.72 1.62
CA LYS A 333 45.09 8.47 0.76
C LYS A 333 46.10 9.61 0.90
N THR A 334 45.63 10.86 0.91
CA THR A 334 46.49 12.04 1.09
C THR A 334 47.16 12.05 2.46
N SER A 335 46.45 11.68 3.53
CA SER A 335 47.02 11.63 4.89
C SER A 335 48.06 10.52 5.13
N LYS A 336 48.20 9.57 4.20
CA LYS A 336 49.24 8.52 4.25
C LYS A 336 50.51 8.88 3.47
N ILE A 337 50.45 9.95 2.67
CA ILE A 337 51.55 10.40 1.81
C ILE A 337 52.31 11.57 2.46
N ALA A 338 51.65 12.31 3.36
CA ALA A 338 52.26 13.33 4.21
C ALA A 338 52.85 12.70 5.48
#